data_AF-A0A2P5ED19-F1
#
_entry.id   AF-A0A2P5ED19-F1
#
_cell.length_a   1.000
_cell.length_b   1.000
_cell.length_c   1.000
_cell.angle_alpha   90.00
_cell.angle_beta   90.00
_cell.angle_gamma   90.00
#
_symmetry.space_group_name_H-M   'P 1'
#
loop_
_entity.id
_entity.type
_entity.pdbx_description
1 polymer ?
#
loop_
_entity_poly.entity_id
_entity_poly.type
_entity_poly.pdbx_seq_one_letter_code
_entity_poly.pdbx_strand_id
1 'polypeptide(L)'
;MPEYKCYWRVVNPETKVSVVFGSLAARRYGTDLTLWGALQGRGDPYRTLLREGVTSYLNSYNSLQFSYNTIGVILHMNWALMGSPRSVLLTALRFMRANSGHGVVSCKFTPCK
;
A
#
# COMPACT_ATOMS: atom_id res chain seq x y z
N MET A 1 -5.09 7.01 -16.55
CA MET A 1 -5.00 7.71 -15.25
C MET A 1 -4.06 8.91 -15.31
N PRO A 2 -4.33 9.93 -16.13
CA PRO A 2 -3.61 11.20 -16.00
C PRO A 2 -3.78 11.76 -14.57
N GLU A 3 -4.97 11.55 -14.00
CA GLU A 3 -5.34 12.08 -12.69
C GLU A 3 -4.54 11.51 -11.50
N TYR A 4 -3.84 10.36 -11.60
CA TYR A 4 -3.03 9.82 -10.49
C TYR A 4 -1.52 9.85 -10.78
N LYS A 5 -1.10 10.50 -11.86
CA LYS A 5 0.28 10.46 -12.37
C LYS A 5 1.32 10.88 -11.33
N CYS A 6 0.97 11.78 -10.42
CA CYS A 6 1.87 12.24 -9.36
C CYS A 6 2.34 11.12 -8.42
N TYR A 7 1.56 10.04 -8.23
CA TYR A 7 1.95 8.93 -7.36
C TYR A 7 2.93 7.95 -8.02
N TRP A 8 2.96 7.91 -9.35
CA TRP A 8 3.69 6.93 -10.15
C TRP A 8 5.08 7.43 -10.60
N ARG A 9 5.79 8.13 -9.71
CA ARG A 9 7.11 8.74 -10.02
C ARG A 9 8.25 7.72 -10.05
N VAL A 10 8.25 6.79 -9.10
CA VAL A 10 9.32 5.78 -8.90
C VAL A 10 8.89 4.39 -9.41
N VAL A 11 7.59 4.14 -9.41
CA VAL A 11 6.95 2.91 -9.89
C VAL A 11 5.82 3.27 -10.84
N ASN A 12 5.31 2.30 -11.60
CA ASN A 12 4.19 2.50 -12.51
C ASN A 12 2.99 1.59 -12.14
N PRO A 13 1.79 1.86 -12.69
CA PRO A 13 0.59 1.07 -12.39
C PRO A 13 0.75 -0.45 -12.64
N GLU A 14 1.56 -0.82 -13.62
CA GLU A 14 1.83 -2.22 -14.04
C GLU A 14 2.90 -2.92 -13.20
N THR A 15 3.59 -2.18 -12.33
CA THR A 15 4.61 -2.73 -11.43
C THR A 15 3.97 -3.84 -10.59
N LYS A 16 4.66 -4.97 -10.47
CA LYS A 16 4.12 -6.14 -9.76
C LYS A 16 4.24 -5.97 -8.26
N VAL A 17 3.20 -6.36 -7.52
CA VAL A 17 3.18 -6.40 -6.05
C VAL A 17 4.34 -7.23 -5.51
N SER A 18 4.65 -8.34 -6.16
CA SER A 18 5.77 -9.24 -5.84
C SER A 18 7.14 -8.57 -5.96
N VAL A 19 7.31 -7.62 -6.88
CA VAL A 19 8.56 -6.86 -7.04
C VAL A 19 8.74 -5.86 -5.90
N VAL A 20 7.65 -5.23 -5.45
CA VAL A 20 7.70 -4.21 -4.38
C VAL A 20 7.81 -4.84 -2.99
N PHE A 21 6.99 -5.85 -2.70
CA PHE A 21 6.86 -6.42 -1.36
C PHE A 21 7.58 -7.77 -1.20
N GLY A 22 8.11 -8.33 -2.28
CA GLY A 22 8.93 -9.54 -2.24
C GLY A 22 8.14 -10.85 -2.22
N SER A 23 8.84 -11.92 -1.84
CA SER A 23 8.39 -13.31 -1.97
C SER A 23 7.17 -13.67 -1.13
N LEU A 24 6.99 -13.05 0.04
CA LEU A 24 5.81 -13.27 0.89
C LEU A 24 4.54 -12.75 0.21
N ALA A 25 4.62 -11.58 -0.41
CA ALA A 25 3.51 -11.04 -1.19
C ALA A 25 3.25 -11.87 -2.45
N ALA A 26 4.30 -12.33 -3.13
CA ALA A 26 4.15 -13.25 -4.26
C ALA A 26 3.42 -14.55 -3.89
N ARG A 27 3.78 -15.15 -2.75
CA ARG A 27 3.12 -16.36 -2.23
C ARG A 27 1.66 -16.11 -1.88
N ARG A 28 1.33 -14.93 -1.33
CA ARG A 28 -0.02 -14.63 -0.86
C ARG A 28 -0.97 -14.16 -1.97
N TYR A 29 -0.47 -13.35 -2.90
CA TYR A 29 -1.28 -12.62 -3.89
C TYR A 29 -1.02 -13.03 -5.34
N GLY A 30 -0.05 -13.92 -5.57
CA GLY A 30 0.43 -14.26 -6.91
C GLY A 30 1.51 -13.31 -7.41
N THR A 31 2.18 -13.70 -8.50
CA THR A 31 3.29 -12.95 -9.10
C THR A 31 2.83 -11.86 -10.07
N ASP A 32 1.63 -12.02 -10.64
CA ASP A 32 1.18 -11.18 -11.76
C ASP A 32 0.34 -9.98 -11.33
N LEU A 33 -0.10 -9.93 -10.07
CA LEU A 33 -0.91 -8.85 -9.53
C LEU A 33 -0.13 -7.53 -9.57
N THR A 34 -0.71 -6.54 -10.23
CA THR A 34 -0.12 -5.20 -10.38
C THR A 34 -0.47 -4.30 -9.20
N LEU A 35 0.31 -3.22 -8.99
CA LEU A 35 -0.01 -2.20 -7.99
C LEU A 35 -1.39 -1.59 -8.25
N TRP A 36 -1.77 -1.37 -9.52
CA TRP A 36 -3.11 -0.91 -9.84
C TRP A 36 -4.20 -1.92 -9.48
N GLY A 37 -4.01 -3.20 -9.84
CA GLY A 37 -4.96 -4.26 -9.49
C GLY A 37 -5.14 -4.40 -7.98
N ALA A 38 -4.05 -4.26 -7.23
CA ALA A 38 -4.06 -4.25 -5.77
C ALA A 38 -4.91 -3.12 -5.17
N LEU A 39 -4.92 -1.93 -5.76
CA LEU A 39 -5.74 -0.80 -5.30
C LEU A 39 -7.25 -1.06 -5.44
N GLN A 40 -7.65 -1.94 -6.36
CA GLN A 40 -9.04 -2.31 -6.57
C GLN A 40 -9.52 -3.40 -5.59
N GLY A 41 -8.62 -4.02 -4.82
CA GLY A 41 -8.95 -5.09 -3.89
C GLY A 41 -9.91 -4.65 -2.78
N ARG A 42 -10.99 -5.43 -2.57
CA ARG A 42 -11.96 -5.26 -1.47
C ARG A 42 -12.43 -6.62 -0.95
N GLY A 43 -13.02 -6.62 0.25
CA GLY A 43 -13.85 -7.73 0.75
C GLY A 43 -13.21 -8.65 1.79
N ASP A 44 -11.87 -8.70 1.90
CA ASP A 44 -11.19 -9.50 2.93
C ASP A 44 -9.97 -8.78 3.55
N PRO A 45 -9.50 -9.22 4.74
CA PRO A 45 -8.40 -8.55 5.45
C PRO A 45 -7.09 -8.49 4.67
N TYR A 46 -6.76 -9.48 3.85
CA TYR A 46 -5.52 -9.49 3.06
C TYR A 46 -5.62 -8.57 1.86
N ARG A 47 -6.76 -8.56 1.15
CA ARG A 47 -7.01 -7.55 0.11
C ARG A 47 -7.00 -6.13 0.67
N THR A 48 -7.54 -5.94 1.88
CA THR A 48 -7.52 -4.64 2.56
C THR A 48 -6.10 -4.25 2.95
N LEU A 49 -5.34 -5.17 3.56
CA LEU A 49 -3.92 -4.95 3.86
C LEU A 49 -3.15 -4.56 2.60
N LEU A 50 -3.36 -5.28 1.51
CA LEU A 50 -2.67 -5.01 0.26
C LEU A 50 -3.04 -3.64 -0.32
N ARG A 51 -4.33 -3.31 -0.39
CA ARG A 51 -4.79 -2.00 -0.89
C ARG A 51 -4.21 -0.85 -0.08
N GLU A 52 -4.31 -0.93 1.25
CA GLU A 52 -3.83 0.13 2.14
C GLU A 52 -2.29 0.17 2.20
N GLY A 53 -1.63 -0.98 2.04
CA GLY A 53 -0.17 -1.09 1.96
C GLY A 53 0.39 -0.50 0.66
N VAL A 54 -0.22 -0.77 -0.49
CA VAL A 54 0.13 -0.12 -1.78
C VAL A 54 -0.11 1.39 -1.68
N THR A 55 -1.25 1.80 -1.11
CA THR A 55 -1.52 3.23 -0.90
C THR A 55 -0.47 3.89 -0.01
N SER A 56 -0.08 3.22 1.08
CA SER A 56 0.97 3.70 2.00
C SER A 56 2.33 3.80 1.31
N TYR A 57 2.66 2.80 0.48
CA TYR A 57 3.90 2.78 -0.29
C TYR A 57 3.97 3.97 -1.25
N LEU A 58 2.90 4.23 -2.01
CA LEU A 58 2.82 5.38 -2.91
C LEU A 58 2.87 6.71 -2.15
N ASN A 59 2.19 6.83 -1.00
CA ASN A 59 2.24 8.01 -0.15
C ASN A 59 3.64 8.28 0.40
N SER A 60 4.39 7.23 0.76
CA SER A 60 5.75 7.36 1.32
C SER A 60 6.75 8.05 0.39
N TYR A 61 6.53 7.99 -0.92
CA TYR A 61 7.34 8.72 -1.91
C TYR A 61 6.87 10.15 -2.16
N ASN A 62 5.62 10.47 -1.84
CA ASN A 62 4.97 11.70 -2.27
C ASN A 62 4.68 12.67 -1.13
N SER A 63 4.82 12.26 0.12
CA SER A 63 4.61 13.11 1.29
C SER A 63 5.64 12.86 2.38
N LEU A 64 6.44 13.89 2.70
CA LEU A 64 7.35 13.88 3.86
C LEU A 64 6.61 13.82 5.20
N GLN A 65 5.32 14.13 5.20
CA GLN A 65 4.47 14.11 6.40
C GLN A 65 3.77 12.75 6.57
N PHE A 66 3.94 11.81 5.62
CA PHE A 66 3.40 10.47 5.75
C PHE A 66 4.13 9.69 6.85
N SER A 67 3.37 8.99 7.69
CA SER A 67 3.89 8.40 8.94
C SER A 67 4.87 7.24 8.74
N TYR A 68 5.00 6.69 7.53
CA TYR A 68 5.92 5.61 7.22
C TYR A 68 6.85 6.01 6.09
N ASN A 69 8.16 5.78 6.24
CA ASN A 69 9.03 5.71 5.07
C ASN A 69 8.78 4.41 4.29
N THR A 70 9.25 4.35 3.04
CA THR A 70 8.99 3.24 2.13
C THR A 70 9.44 1.89 2.69
N ILE A 71 10.62 1.84 3.30
CA ILE A 71 11.17 0.61 3.91
C ILE A 71 10.26 0.15 5.07
N GLY A 72 9.77 1.09 5.87
CA GLY A 72 8.83 0.83 6.95
C GLY A 72 7.53 0.20 6.46
N VAL A 73 6.98 0.68 5.34
CA VAL A 73 5.78 0.07 4.73
C VAL A 73 6.05 -1.38 4.32
N ILE A 74 7.18 -1.64 3.65
CA ILE A 74 7.56 -2.99 3.20
C ILE A 74 7.75 -3.94 4.39
N LEU A 75 8.44 -3.50 5.45
CA LEU A 75 8.67 -4.30 6.66
C LEU A 75 7.35 -4.66 7.36
N HIS A 76 6.47 -3.68 7.57
CA HIS A 76 5.17 -3.93 8.23
C HIS A 76 4.28 -4.85 7.39
N MET A 77 4.30 -4.72 6.07
CA MET A 77 3.60 -5.62 5.16
C MET A 77 4.09 -7.06 5.34
N ASN A 78 5.41 -7.27 5.33
CA ASN A 78 5.99 -8.60 5.45
C ASN A 78 5.77 -9.22 6.84
N TRP A 79 5.89 -8.45 7.91
CA TRP A 79 5.55 -8.92 9.27
C TRP A 79 4.07 -9.28 9.40
N ALA A 80 3.18 -8.52 8.77
CA ALA A 80 1.75 -8.85 8.75
C ALA A 80 1.49 -10.18 8.04
N LEU A 81 2.16 -10.42 6.90
CA LEU A 81 2.03 -11.66 6.12
C LEU A 81 2.65 -12.89 6.78
N MET A 82 3.70 -12.71 7.59
CA MET A 82 4.28 -13.78 8.41
C MET A 82 3.46 -14.11 9.67
N GLY A 83 2.62 -13.17 10.10
CA GLY A 83 1.86 -13.26 11.33
C GLY A 83 0.52 -13.99 11.20
N SER A 84 -0.35 -13.74 12.18
CA SER A 84 -1.71 -14.27 12.18
C SER A 84 -2.68 -13.40 11.36
N PRO A 85 -3.89 -13.89 11.03
CA PRO A 85 -4.94 -13.06 10.42
C PRO A 85 -5.25 -11.78 11.21
N ARG A 86 -5.08 -11.81 12.55
CA ARG A 86 -5.20 -10.62 13.39
C ARG A 86 -4.10 -9.59 13.10
N SER A 87 -2.87 -10.02 12.86
CA SER A 87 -1.75 -9.15 12.47
C SER A 87 -2.03 -8.44 11.13
N VAL A 88 -2.59 -9.17 10.17
CA VAL A 88 -3.03 -8.65 8.86
C VAL A 88 -4.06 -7.55 9.04
N LEU A 89 -5.13 -7.82 9.81
CA LEU A 89 -6.17 -6.84 10.07
C LEU A 89 -5.63 -5.59 10.78
N LEU A 90 -4.85 -5.77 11.84
CA LEU A 90 -4.30 -4.65 12.60
C LEU A 90 -3.37 -3.78 11.76
N THR A 91 -2.53 -4.39 10.93
CA THR A 91 -1.63 -3.65 10.03
C THR A 91 -2.41 -2.93 8.94
N ALA A 92 -3.44 -3.56 8.37
CA ALA A 92 -4.33 -2.91 7.41
C ALA A 92 -4.99 -1.65 8.01
N LEU A 93 -5.51 -1.74 9.23
CA LEU A 93 -6.12 -0.60 9.93
C LEU A 93 -5.12 0.52 10.23
N ARG A 94 -3.86 0.18 10.56
CA ARG A 94 -2.79 1.17 10.76
C ARG A 94 -2.46 1.92 9.48
N PHE A 95 -2.31 1.21 8.36
CA PHE A 95 -2.11 1.83 7.05
C PHE A 95 -3.30 2.69 6.64
N MET A 96 -4.53 2.20 6.81
CA MET A 96 -5.74 2.97 6.52
C MET A 96 -5.78 4.30 7.30
N ARG A 97 -5.42 4.27 8.59
CA ARG A 97 -5.33 5.48 9.42
C ARG A 97 -4.23 6.41 8.93
N ALA A 98 -3.04 5.91 8.61
CA ALA A 98 -1.96 6.74 8.07
C ALA A 98 -2.36 7.37 6.72
N ASN A 99 -3.03 6.61 5.85
CA ASN A 99 -3.54 7.09 4.55
C ASN A 99 -4.65 8.14 4.72
N SER A 100 -5.41 8.13 5.81
CA SER A 100 -6.37 9.20 6.07
C SER A 100 -5.70 10.55 6.38
N GLY A 101 -4.43 10.54 6.80
CA GLY A 101 -3.66 11.72 7.17
C GLY A 101 -3.87 12.16 8.63
N HIS A 102 -3.31 13.32 9.01
CA HIS A 102 -3.39 13.89 10.36
C HIS A 102 -3.84 15.36 10.29
N GLY A 103 -4.85 15.73 11.08
CA GLY A 103 -5.35 17.10 11.16
C GLY A 103 -5.81 17.64 9.80
N VAL A 104 -5.18 18.72 9.33
CA VAL A 104 -5.51 19.41 8.05
C VAL A 104 -4.86 18.75 6.82
N VAL A 105 -3.95 17.79 7.03
CA VAL A 105 -3.18 17.16 5.95
C VAL A 105 -3.78 15.82 5.62
N SER A 106 -4.36 15.68 4.43
CA SER A 106 -4.84 14.39 3.91
C SER A 106 -3.73 13.68 3.15
N CYS A 107 -3.56 12.38 3.42
CA CYS A 107 -2.70 11.49 2.61
C CYS A 107 -3.55 10.52 1.78
N LYS A 108 -4.80 10.88 1.48
CA LYS A 108 -5.68 9.99 0.71
C LYS A 108 -5.13 9.82 -0.69
N PHE A 109 -5.31 8.63 -1.27
CA PHE A 109 -5.05 8.38 -2.68
C PHE A 109 -6.12 9.08 -3.51
N THR A 110 -5.96 10.39 -3.73
CA THR A 110 -6.88 11.24 -4.47
C THR A 110 -6.28 11.65 -5.81
N PRO A 111 -7.11 11.98 -6.82
CA PRO A 111 -6.62 12.62 -8.02
C PRO A 111 -5.66 13.78 -7.71
N CYS A 112 -4.50 13.76 -8.36
CA CYS A 112 -3.57 14.86 -8.47
C CYS A 112 -4.30 16.07 -9.09
N LYS A 113 -4.03 17.26 -8.56
CA LYS A 113 -4.44 18.53 -9.18
C LYS A 113 -3.55 18.86 -10.37
#